data_AF-A0A923RVN2-F1
#
_entry.id   AF-A0A923RVN2-F1
#
_cell.length_a   1.000
_cell.length_b   1.000
_cell.length_c   1.000
_cell.angle_alpha   90.00
_cell.angle_beta   90.00
_cell.angle_gamma   90.00
#
_symmetry.space_group_name_H-M   'P 1'
#
loop_
_entity.id
_entity.type
_entity.pdbx_description
1 polymer ?
#
loop_
_entity_poly.entity_id
_entity_poly.type
_entity_poly.pdbx_seq_one_letter_code
_entity_poly.pdbx_strand_id
1 'polypeptide(L)'
;MVCCIGGAELAVAYWLDRPVFDKLTKPVIQKAEQLWQRGGEVIAAGRFWLTDKFAQPALMEQETVDPQKASEPMLSDGGEAITDPSVTELTIKDGQELLTGGSISVAYFAQSDSAWKDKSYGNDPIGSYGCGPTVMAMAVQSMTGTKTDPEKMAAWCAVHGYWAPQSGSYHSIVQGVADAFGLECDPAGTLSADELRLQLSGGRIAVALMKAGHFTSGGHFILLRGTTVEGKILVADPNSRARSLAAWDAQTIIDELSDSRSAGAPLWFLSKSVQD
;
A
#
# COMPACT_ATOMS: atom_id res chain seq x y z
N MET A 1 -30.69 -20.46 20.50
CA MET A 1 -30.63 -19.49 21.61
C MET A 1 -29.60 -18.45 21.20
N VAL A 2 -30.03 -17.31 20.66
CA VAL A 2 -29.14 -16.23 20.25
C VAL A 2 -28.81 -15.46 21.53
N CYS A 3 -27.65 -15.73 22.13
CA CYS A 3 -27.15 -14.89 23.21
C CYS A 3 -26.78 -13.53 22.59
N CYS A 4 -27.58 -12.50 22.88
CA CYS A 4 -27.21 -11.13 22.62
C CYS A 4 -26.09 -10.75 23.60
N ILE A 5 -24.85 -11.08 23.23
CA ILE A 5 -23.68 -10.70 24.02
C ILE A 5 -23.49 -9.19 23.86
N GLY A 6 -23.69 -8.45 24.94
CA GLY A 6 -23.51 -7.00 24.95
C GLY A 6 -22.03 -6.61 24.77
N GLY A 7 -21.76 -5.38 24.33
CA GLY A 7 -20.39 -4.91 24.11
C GLY A 7 -19.45 -5.05 25.33
N ALA A 8 -20.01 -4.99 26.55
CA ALA A 8 -19.25 -5.20 27.79
C ALA A 8 -18.79 -6.66 27.99
N GLU A 9 -19.62 -7.63 27.60
CA GLU A 9 -19.31 -9.06 27.75
C GLU A 9 -18.27 -9.51 26.70
N LEU A 10 -18.30 -8.92 25.50
CA LEU A 10 -17.28 -9.15 24.48
C LEU A 10 -15.90 -8.60 24.91
N ALA A 11 -15.88 -7.46 25.60
CA ALA A 11 -14.67 -6.86 26.15
C ALA A 11 -14.07 -7.70 27.30
N VAL A 12 -14.92 -8.26 28.18
CA VAL A 12 -14.47 -9.18 29.22
C VAL A 12 -13.90 -10.46 28.62
N ALA A 13 -14.55 -11.01 27.58
CA ALA A 13 -14.04 -12.18 26.87
C ALA A 13 -12.68 -11.91 26.21
N TYR A 14 -12.47 -10.72 25.63
CA TYR A 14 -11.16 -10.33 25.08
C TYR A 14 -10.04 -10.37 26.13
N TRP A 15 -10.31 -9.88 27.35
CA TRP A 15 -9.30 -9.77 28.42
C TRP A 15 -9.08 -11.05 29.21
N LEU A 16 -10.11 -11.86 29.43
CA LEU A 16 -10.04 -13.03 30.31
C LEU A 16 -9.96 -14.36 29.56
N ASP A 17 -10.44 -14.43 28.30
CA ASP A 17 -10.50 -15.68 27.53
C ASP A 17 -10.45 -15.40 26.02
N ARG A 18 -9.23 -15.13 25.53
CA ARG A 18 -8.94 -14.82 24.12
C ARG A 18 -9.47 -15.88 23.14
N PRO A 19 -9.38 -17.20 23.43
CA PRO A 19 -10.04 -18.23 22.62
C PRO A 19 -11.55 -18.06 22.47
N VAL A 20 -12.25 -17.60 23.52
CA VAL A 20 -13.70 -17.35 23.47
C VAL A 20 -14.02 -16.12 22.63
N PHE A 21 -13.23 -15.04 22.75
CA PHE A 21 -13.38 -13.87 21.90
C PHE A 21 -13.21 -14.19 20.40
N ASP A 22 -12.18 -14.97 20.06
CA ASP A 22 -11.93 -15.39 18.68
C ASP A 22 -13.08 -16.25 18.14
N LYS A 23 -13.61 -17.14 18.97
CA LYS A 23 -14.75 -18.00 18.59
C LYS A 23 -16.02 -17.19 18.31
N LEU A 24 -16.23 -16.08 19.03
CA LEU A 24 -17.39 -15.21 18.87
C LEU A 24 -17.26 -14.27 17.66
N THR A 25 -16.04 -13.84 17.32
CA THR A 25 -15.81 -12.81 16.28
C THR A 25 -15.47 -13.37 14.90
N LYS A 26 -14.81 -14.54 14.81
CA LYS A 26 -14.49 -15.23 13.56
C LYS A 26 -15.66 -15.35 12.57
N PRO A 27 -16.87 -15.79 12.96
CA PRO A 27 -17.97 -15.93 12.00
C PRO A 27 -18.47 -14.59 11.44
N VAL A 28 -18.30 -13.49 12.17
CA VAL A 28 -18.68 -12.14 11.70
C VAL A 28 -17.64 -11.61 10.71
N ILE A 29 -16.35 -11.82 11.01
CA ILE A 29 -15.23 -11.45 10.13
C ILE A 29 -15.31 -12.21 8.81
N GLN A 30 -15.44 -13.54 8.86
CA GLN A 30 -15.54 -14.38 7.68
C GLN A 30 -16.74 -14.00 6.82
N LYS A 31 -17.87 -13.62 7.44
CA LYS A 31 -19.05 -13.19 6.70
C LYS A 31 -18.86 -11.82 6.05
N ALA A 32 -18.14 -10.89 6.70
CA ALA A 32 -17.78 -9.60 6.14
C ALA A 32 -16.77 -9.74 4.98
N GLU A 33 -15.76 -10.59 5.12
CA GLU A 33 -14.78 -10.93 4.07
C GLU A 33 -15.47 -11.61 2.87
N GLN A 34 -16.40 -12.54 3.12
CA GLN A 34 -17.20 -13.16 2.06
C GLN A 34 -18.14 -12.19 1.35
N LEU A 35 -18.66 -11.18 2.06
CA LEU A 35 -19.48 -10.12 1.48
C LEU A 35 -18.65 -9.14 0.65
N TRP A 36 -17.42 -8.84 1.09
CA TRP A 36 -16.45 -8.05 0.34
C TRP A 36 -16.05 -8.74 -0.97
N GLN A 37 -15.72 -10.04 -0.92
CA GLN A 37 -15.42 -10.86 -2.10
C GLN A 37 -16.61 -11.00 -3.06
N ARG A 38 -17.84 -10.73 -2.59
CA ARG A 38 -19.07 -10.77 -3.39
C ARG A 38 -19.60 -9.41 -3.83
N GLY A 39 -18.83 -8.32 -3.66
CA GLY A 39 -19.13 -7.01 -4.22
C GLY A 39 -20.38 -6.31 -3.67
N GLY A 40 -20.80 -6.62 -2.43
CA GLY A 40 -21.98 -6.02 -1.81
C GLY A 40 -21.67 -4.79 -0.95
N GLU A 41 -22.11 -3.61 -1.39
CA GLU A 41 -22.11 -2.36 -0.61
C GLU A 41 -23.16 -2.37 0.51
N VAL A 42 -22.98 -3.08 1.64
CA VAL A 42 -23.81 -2.84 2.84
C VAL A 42 -23.07 -3.11 4.17
N ILE A 43 -22.79 -2.01 4.88
CA ILE A 43 -22.56 -1.82 6.33
C ILE A 43 -21.30 -2.47 6.93
N ALA A 44 -20.15 -1.81 6.73
CA ALA A 44 -18.97 -1.90 7.59
C ALA A 44 -19.06 -0.99 8.85
N ALA A 45 -20.10 -0.16 8.96
CA ALA A 45 -20.23 0.85 10.02
C ALA A 45 -20.54 0.26 11.42
N GLY A 46 -21.15 -0.92 11.49
CA GLY A 46 -21.59 -1.52 12.77
C GLY A 46 -20.45 -2.05 13.65
N ARG A 47 -19.29 -2.37 13.06
CA ARG A 47 -18.10 -2.86 13.78
C ARG A 47 -17.30 -1.72 14.42
N PHE A 48 -17.41 -0.52 13.86
CA PHE A 48 -16.51 0.59 14.16
C PHE A 48 -16.73 1.19 15.56
N TRP A 49 -17.97 1.21 16.06
CA TRP A 49 -18.26 1.81 17.38
C TRP A 49 -17.78 0.99 18.59
N LEU A 50 -17.57 -0.32 18.44
CA LEU A 50 -17.27 -1.22 19.57
C LEU A 50 -15.78 -1.56 19.71
N THR A 51 -15.03 -1.64 18.61
CA THR A 51 -13.59 -1.98 18.63
C THR A 51 -12.70 -0.80 19.00
N ASP A 52 -13.16 0.43 18.78
CA ASP A 52 -12.37 1.65 18.95
C ASP A 52 -11.98 1.96 20.42
N LYS A 53 -12.71 1.41 21.41
CA LYS A 53 -12.44 1.65 22.83
C LYS A 53 -11.54 0.63 23.53
N PHE A 54 -11.24 -0.53 22.93
CA PHE A 54 -10.60 -1.64 23.65
C PHE A 54 -9.33 -2.21 22.99
N ALA A 55 -8.98 -1.78 21.77
CA ALA A 55 -7.86 -2.34 21.01
C ALA A 55 -6.50 -1.63 21.24
N GLN A 56 -6.45 -0.57 22.04
CA GLN A 56 -5.19 0.02 22.52
C GLN A 56 -5.18 -0.18 24.03
N PRO A 57 -4.28 -0.98 24.66
CA PRO A 57 -2.84 -1.02 24.39
C PRO A 57 -2.15 -2.37 24.77
N ALA A 58 -1.80 -3.23 23.82
CA ALA A 58 -0.83 -4.30 24.12
C ALA A 58 -0.22 -4.86 22.84
N LEU A 59 1.12 -4.75 22.73
CA LEU A 59 1.98 -5.28 21.67
C LEU A 59 2.15 -4.41 20.42
N MET A 60 2.44 -3.12 20.59
CA MET A 60 3.29 -2.41 19.64
C MET A 60 4.30 -1.61 20.45
N GLU A 61 5.57 -1.99 20.38
CA GLU A 61 6.63 -0.97 20.40
C GLU A 61 6.20 0.02 19.31
N GLN A 62 5.79 1.24 19.69
CA GLN A 62 5.19 2.18 18.75
C GLN A 62 6.23 2.46 17.66
N GLU A 63 6.05 1.82 16.52
CA GLU A 63 6.85 2.05 15.33
C GLU A 63 6.88 3.55 15.07
N THR A 64 8.08 4.13 15.09
CA THR A 64 8.26 5.54 14.76
C THR A 64 8.13 5.65 13.24
N VAL A 65 6.95 6.09 12.79
CA VAL A 65 6.66 6.32 11.37
C VAL A 65 7.03 7.76 11.03
N ASP A 66 8.01 7.93 10.15
CA ASP A 66 8.31 9.23 9.56
C ASP A 66 7.07 9.77 8.84
N PRO A 67 6.68 11.04 9.03
CA PRO A 67 5.45 11.55 8.42
C PRO A 67 5.45 11.40 6.89
N GLN A 68 4.43 10.72 6.37
CA GLN A 68 4.25 10.46 4.94
C GLN A 68 3.28 11.44 4.28
N LYS A 69 3.28 12.68 4.76
CA LYS A 69 2.41 13.71 4.22
C LYS A 69 2.86 14.08 2.80
N ALA A 70 1.92 14.10 1.85
CA ALA A 70 2.17 14.52 0.49
C ALA A 70 2.82 15.90 0.45
N SER A 71 3.94 15.99 -0.25
CA SER A 71 4.77 17.18 -0.35
C SER A 71 5.36 17.28 -1.75
N GLU A 72 5.81 18.48 -2.08
CA GLU A 72 6.77 18.62 -3.17
C GLU A 72 8.09 17.92 -2.78
N PRO A 73 8.86 17.42 -3.77
CA PRO A 73 10.12 16.77 -3.50
C PRO A 73 11.16 17.78 -3.01
N MET A 74 12.13 17.31 -2.23
CA MET A 74 13.23 18.14 -1.75
C MET A 74 14.25 18.44 -2.86
N LEU A 75 14.40 17.50 -3.80
CA LEU A 75 15.25 17.62 -4.98
C LEU A 75 14.39 17.53 -6.24
N SER A 76 14.69 18.34 -7.26
CA SER A 76 13.90 18.41 -8.50
C SER A 76 14.57 17.74 -9.69
N ASP A 77 15.86 17.45 -9.60
CA ASP A 77 16.75 17.04 -10.69
C ASP A 77 17.27 15.61 -10.49
N GLY A 78 16.48 14.60 -10.89
CA GLY A 78 16.91 13.20 -10.78
C GLY A 78 16.23 12.21 -11.72
N GLY A 79 14.98 12.49 -12.13
CA GLY A 79 14.26 11.68 -13.12
C GLY A 79 14.53 12.19 -14.54
N GLU A 80 14.89 11.27 -15.44
CA GLU A 80 15.00 11.57 -16.87
C GLU A 80 13.62 11.41 -17.51
N ALA A 81 13.02 12.51 -17.98
CA ALA A 81 11.71 12.48 -18.62
C ALA A 81 11.74 11.57 -19.85
N ILE A 82 10.85 10.57 -19.89
CA ILE A 82 10.75 9.67 -21.02
C ILE A 82 9.86 10.32 -22.07
N THR A 83 10.43 10.58 -23.24
CA THR A 83 9.72 11.20 -24.37
C THR A 83 9.27 10.19 -25.42
N ASP A 84 9.80 8.96 -25.36
CA ASP A 84 9.44 7.87 -26.26
C ASP A 84 8.31 7.01 -25.64
N PRO A 85 7.09 7.01 -26.21
CA PRO A 85 5.98 6.20 -25.72
C PRO A 85 6.24 4.69 -25.74
N SER A 86 7.20 4.24 -26.55
CA SER A 86 7.60 2.82 -26.57
C SER A 86 8.32 2.38 -25.30
N VAL A 87 8.90 3.33 -24.55
CA VAL A 87 9.58 3.07 -23.28
C VAL A 87 8.60 3.14 -22.11
N THR A 88 7.74 4.17 -22.04
CA THR A 88 6.59 4.21 -21.11
C THR A 88 5.56 5.22 -21.58
N GLU A 89 4.29 4.93 -21.34
CA GLU A 89 3.18 5.86 -21.55
C GLU A 89 2.10 5.65 -20.48
N LEU A 90 1.31 6.70 -20.21
CA LEU A 90 0.07 6.60 -19.44
C LEU A 90 -1.10 6.47 -20.43
N THR A 91 -1.67 5.27 -20.52
CA THR A 91 -2.76 4.95 -21.45
C THR A 91 -4.07 4.75 -20.68
N ILE A 92 -5.22 4.95 -21.33
CA ILE A 92 -6.52 4.65 -20.72
C ILE A 92 -7.08 3.40 -21.38
N LYS A 93 -7.42 2.40 -20.56
CA LYS A 93 -8.09 1.18 -21.00
C LYS A 93 -9.27 0.89 -20.08
N ASP A 94 -10.46 0.74 -20.66
CA ASP A 94 -11.70 0.49 -19.92
C ASP A 94 -11.95 1.48 -18.77
N GLY A 95 -11.57 2.75 -18.97
CA GLY A 95 -11.68 3.82 -17.97
C GLY A 95 -10.61 3.82 -16.87
N GLN A 96 -9.63 2.91 -16.92
CA GLN A 96 -8.50 2.83 -16.00
C GLN A 96 -7.22 3.38 -16.65
N GLU A 97 -6.52 4.27 -15.95
CA GLU A 97 -5.16 4.71 -16.32
C GLU A 97 -4.16 3.56 -16.09
N LEU A 98 -3.33 3.27 -17.09
CA LEU A 98 -2.31 2.23 -17.09
C LEU A 98 -0.95 2.81 -17.47
N LEU A 99 0.06 2.58 -16.64
CA LEU A 99 1.46 2.80 -16.97
C LEU A 99 2.03 1.59 -17.71
N THR A 100 2.54 1.80 -18.92
CA THR A 100 3.10 0.77 -19.81
C THR A 100 4.63 0.69 -19.73
N GLY A 101 5.25 -0.23 -20.47
CA GLY A 101 6.71 -0.28 -20.65
C GLY A 101 7.50 -1.11 -19.63
N GLY A 102 6.95 -1.34 -18.43
CA GLY A 102 7.51 -2.28 -17.47
C GLY A 102 7.24 -3.74 -17.83
N SER A 103 7.78 -4.66 -17.02
CA SER A 103 7.55 -6.10 -17.15
C SER A 103 6.05 -6.47 -17.10
N ILE A 104 5.26 -5.63 -16.43
CA ILE A 104 3.80 -5.64 -16.46
C ILE A 104 3.27 -4.23 -16.69
N SER A 105 2.07 -4.11 -17.27
CA SER A 105 1.32 -2.86 -17.21
C SER A 105 0.73 -2.67 -15.82
N VAL A 106 0.86 -1.48 -15.26
CA VAL A 106 0.41 -1.17 -13.89
C VAL A 106 -0.77 -0.21 -13.95
N ALA A 107 -1.87 -0.57 -13.28
CA ALA A 107 -2.95 0.35 -13.00
C ALA A 107 -2.45 1.50 -12.14
N TYR A 108 -2.64 2.73 -12.63
CA TYR A 108 -2.15 3.94 -11.98
C TYR A 108 -3.28 4.69 -11.31
N PHE A 109 -2.97 5.22 -10.12
CA PHE A 109 -3.84 6.07 -9.32
C PHE A 109 -3.01 7.20 -8.70
N ALA A 110 -3.36 8.46 -8.93
CA ALA A 110 -2.74 9.54 -8.16
C ALA A 110 -3.55 9.78 -6.89
N GLN A 111 -2.94 9.75 -5.71
CA GLN A 111 -3.67 9.95 -4.45
C GLN A 111 -4.38 11.32 -4.37
N SER A 112 -3.90 12.29 -5.16
CA SER A 112 -4.44 13.64 -5.30
C SER A 112 -5.64 13.75 -6.25
N ASP A 113 -6.07 12.66 -6.89
CA ASP A 113 -7.22 12.69 -7.79
C ASP A 113 -8.53 13.00 -7.04
N SER A 114 -9.36 13.83 -7.67
CA SER A 114 -10.60 14.34 -7.08
C SER A 114 -11.60 13.27 -6.62
N ALA A 115 -11.53 12.06 -7.20
CA ALA A 115 -12.40 10.94 -6.83
C ALA A 115 -12.21 10.49 -5.37
N TRP A 116 -10.99 10.59 -4.84
CA TRP A 116 -10.67 10.08 -3.50
C TRP A 116 -9.86 11.04 -2.61
N LYS A 117 -9.26 12.11 -3.14
CA LYS A 117 -8.36 12.99 -2.37
C LYS A 117 -8.95 13.54 -1.05
N ASP A 118 -10.26 13.79 -1.03
CA ASP A 118 -10.98 14.34 0.13
C ASP A 118 -11.66 13.25 0.98
N LYS A 119 -11.49 11.96 0.60
CA LYS A 119 -12.01 10.81 1.36
C LYS A 119 -11.06 10.43 2.49
N SER A 120 -11.59 9.69 3.45
CA SER A 120 -10.90 9.34 4.69
C SER A 120 -9.98 8.14 4.55
N TYR A 121 -8.77 8.28 5.07
CA TYR A 121 -7.88 7.21 5.49
C TYR A 121 -7.74 7.30 7.02
N GLY A 122 -8.53 6.52 7.74
CA GLY A 122 -8.77 6.77 9.17
C GLY A 122 -9.39 8.16 9.37
N ASN A 123 -8.73 9.03 10.13
CA ASN A 123 -9.15 10.43 10.32
C ASN A 123 -8.41 11.42 9.41
N ASP A 124 -7.52 10.95 8.54
CA ASP A 124 -6.72 11.80 7.65
C ASP A 124 -7.25 11.76 6.21
N PRO A 125 -7.05 12.79 5.38
CA PRO A 125 -7.45 12.75 3.97
C PRO A 125 -6.47 11.93 3.12
N ILE A 126 -7.00 11.09 2.22
CA ILE A 126 -6.20 10.27 1.28
C ILE A 126 -5.25 11.14 0.46
N GLY A 127 -5.69 12.32 0.00
CA GLY A 127 -4.88 13.20 -0.82
C GLY A 127 -3.58 13.63 -0.13
N SER A 128 -3.57 13.72 1.20
CA SER A 128 -2.37 14.10 1.95
C SER A 128 -1.63 12.91 2.58
N TYR A 129 -2.30 11.80 2.90
CA TYR A 129 -1.70 10.74 3.73
C TYR A 129 -1.84 9.33 3.12
N GLY A 130 -2.39 9.23 1.91
CA GLY A 130 -2.81 7.97 1.30
C GLY A 130 -1.77 7.30 0.40
N CYS A 131 -0.47 7.62 0.49
CA CYS A 131 0.53 7.05 -0.43
C CYS A 131 0.61 5.52 -0.30
N GLY A 132 0.64 5.00 0.93
CA GLY A 132 0.61 3.56 1.22
C GLY A 132 -0.59 2.84 0.60
N PRO A 133 -1.86 3.16 0.95
CA PRO A 133 -3.02 2.50 0.37
C PRO A 133 -3.14 2.72 -1.14
N THR A 134 -2.69 3.86 -1.68
CA THR A 134 -2.71 4.11 -3.13
C THR A 134 -1.73 3.19 -3.86
N VAL A 135 -0.49 3.05 -3.37
CA VAL A 135 0.52 2.12 -3.92
C VAL A 135 0.04 0.68 -3.84
N MET A 136 -0.53 0.28 -2.70
CA MET A 136 -1.06 -1.07 -2.56
C MET A 136 -2.28 -1.33 -3.46
N ALA A 137 -3.13 -0.32 -3.70
CA ALA A 137 -4.22 -0.44 -4.68
C ALA A 137 -3.68 -0.68 -6.10
N MET A 138 -2.63 0.05 -6.51
CA MET A 138 -1.97 -0.18 -7.80
C MET A 138 -1.41 -1.61 -7.90
N ALA A 139 -0.66 -2.05 -6.89
CA ALA A 139 -0.03 -3.38 -6.87
C ALA A 139 -1.09 -4.49 -6.93
N VAL A 140 -2.08 -4.46 -6.05
CA VAL A 140 -3.16 -5.46 -5.97
C VAL A 140 -3.93 -5.53 -7.29
N GLN A 141 -4.39 -4.39 -7.82
CA GLN A 141 -5.18 -4.41 -9.04
C GLN A 141 -4.39 -4.93 -10.24
N SER A 142 -3.11 -4.54 -10.35
CA SER A 142 -2.25 -4.91 -11.49
C SER A 142 -1.85 -6.38 -11.46
N MET A 143 -1.54 -6.92 -10.28
CA MET A 143 -1.00 -8.28 -10.16
C MET A 143 -2.09 -9.34 -10.04
N THR A 144 -3.18 -9.04 -9.34
CA THR A 144 -4.24 -10.03 -9.03
C THR A 144 -5.47 -9.87 -9.92
N GLY A 145 -5.66 -8.70 -10.54
CA GLY A 145 -6.89 -8.36 -11.25
C GLY A 145 -8.05 -7.95 -10.33
N THR A 146 -7.87 -8.00 -9.01
CA THR A 146 -8.87 -7.58 -8.03
C THR A 146 -9.21 -6.10 -8.23
N LYS A 147 -10.48 -5.80 -8.48
CA LYS A 147 -10.94 -4.42 -8.68
C LYS A 147 -10.93 -3.67 -7.35
N THR A 148 -9.93 -2.81 -7.18
CA THR A 148 -9.79 -1.89 -6.06
C THR A 148 -9.39 -0.51 -6.57
N ASP A 149 -9.44 0.49 -5.69
CA ASP A 149 -9.04 1.87 -5.90
C ASP A 149 -8.49 2.43 -4.56
N PRO A 150 -7.95 3.66 -4.53
CA PRO A 150 -7.40 4.23 -3.30
C PRO A 150 -8.42 4.40 -2.17
N GLU A 151 -9.68 4.71 -2.46
CA GLU A 151 -10.73 4.84 -1.43
C GLU A 151 -11.02 3.50 -0.76
N LYS A 152 -11.25 2.45 -1.56
CA LYS A 152 -11.49 1.09 -1.06
C LYS A 152 -10.30 0.56 -0.27
N MET A 153 -9.09 0.75 -0.78
CA MET A 153 -7.88 0.26 -0.12
C MET A 153 -7.61 1.04 1.18
N ALA A 154 -7.78 2.36 1.20
CA ALA A 154 -7.64 3.16 2.41
C ALA A 154 -8.65 2.75 3.50
N ALA A 155 -9.92 2.55 3.12
CA ALA A 155 -10.95 2.09 4.04
C ALA A 155 -10.61 0.70 4.61
N TRP A 156 -10.17 -0.23 3.77
CA TRP A 156 -9.72 -1.55 4.21
C TRP A 156 -8.53 -1.44 5.16
N CYS A 157 -7.49 -0.69 4.78
CA CYS A 157 -6.27 -0.52 5.58
C CYS A 157 -6.53 0.11 6.95
N ALA A 158 -7.41 1.10 7.03
CA ALA A 158 -7.78 1.73 8.29
C ALA A 158 -8.45 0.73 9.26
N VAL A 159 -9.35 -0.11 8.76
CA VAL A 159 -10.02 -1.16 9.57
C VAL A 159 -9.05 -2.24 10.04
N HIS A 160 -7.99 -2.52 9.28
CA HIS A 160 -7.00 -3.54 9.59
C HIS A 160 -5.79 -3.01 10.38
N GLY A 161 -5.83 -1.74 10.80
CA GLY A 161 -4.82 -1.16 11.69
C GLY A 161 -3.54 -0.70 10.99
N TYR A 162 -3.58 -0.47 9.69
CA TYR A 162 -2.42 0.00 8.92
C TYR A 162 -2.33 1.53 8.82
N TRP A 163 -3.35 2.25 9.26
CA TRP A 163 -3.34 3.72 9.32
C TRP A 163 -2.54 4.22 10.52
N ALA A 164 -1.54 5.06 10.26
CA ALA A 164 -0.75 5.79 11.25
C ALA A 164 -1.26 7.25 11.33
N PRO A 165 -1.94 7.64 12.42
CA PRO A 165 -2.55 8.97 12.54
C PRO A 165 -1.58 10.11 12.27
N GLN A 166 -1.95 11.00 11.34
CA GLN A 166 -1.16 12.16 10.88
C GLN A 166 0.22 11.82 10.29
N SER A 167 0.51 10.54 10.07
CA SER A 167 1.78 10.06 9.53
C SER A 167 1.61 9.19 8.27
N GLY A 168 0.39 8.82 7.90
CA GLY A 168 0.13 7.97 6.72
C GLY A 168 -0.10 6.52 7.10
N SER A 169 0.82 5.62 6.73
CA SER A 169 0.67 4.18 6.96
C SER A 169 1.79 3.61 7.83
N TYR A 170 1.47 2.66 8.72
CA TYR A 170 2.48 1.79 9.33
C TYR A 170 3.14 0.92 8.26
N HIS A 171 4.42 0.55 8.44
CA HIS A 171 5.15 -0.17 7.38
C HIS A 171 4.62 -1.60 7.18
N SER A 172 3.93 -2.15 8.19
CA SER A 172 3.21 -3.43 8.12
C SER A 172 2.11 -3.48 7.06
N ILE A 173 1.70 -2.33 6.50
CA ILE A 173 0.72 -2.25 5.39
C ILE A 173 1.13 -3.13 4.21
N VAL A 174 2.42 -3.20 3.87
CA VAL A 174 2.88 -3.85 2.64
C VAL A 174 2.68 -5.37 2.72
N GLN A 175 3.26 -6.00 3.74
CA GLN A 175 3.08 -7.44 3.98
C GLN A 175 1.60 -7.77 4.24
N GLY A 176 0.92 -6.98 5.06
CA GLY A 176 -0.46 -7.24 5.45
C GLY A 176 -1.44 -7.22 4.28
N VAL A 177 -1.30 -6.24 3.37
CA VAL A 177 -2.11 -6.19 2.15
C VAL A 177 -1.66 -7.26 1.15
N ALA A 178 -0.37 -7.53 1.02
CA ALA A 178 0.10 -8.62 0.14
C ALA A 178 -0.53 -9.97 0.52
N ASP A 179 -0.45 -10.34 1.80
CA ASP A 179 -1.01 -11.59 2.32
C ASP A 179 -2.53 -11.65 2.11
N ALA A 180 -3.25 -10.55 2.40
CA ALA A 180 -4.70 -10.51 2.30
C ALA A 180 -5.23 -10.65 0.87
N PHE A 181 -4.43 -10.25 -0.13
CA PHE A 181 -4.82 -10.27 -1.54
C PHE A 181 -4.09 -11.35 -2.36
N GLY A 182 -3.40 -12.28 -1.72
CA GLY A 182 -2.76 -13.43 -2.39
C GLY A 182 -1.55 -13.03 -3.23
N LEU A 183 -0.74 -12.11 -2.72
CA LEU A 183 0.58 -11.78 -3.23
C LEU A 183 1.64 -12.35 -2.30
N GLU A 184 2.73 -12.84 -2.89
CA GLU A 184 3.95 -13.08 -2.15
C GLU A 184 4.67 -11.75 -1.92
N CYS A 185 5.23 -11.58 -0.72
CA CYS A 185 5.96 -10.39 -0.34
C CYS A 185 7.27 -10.77 0.34
N ASP A 186 8.38 -10.42 -0.31
CA ASP A 186 9.73 -10.64 0.18
C ASP A 186 10.37 -9.30 0.55
N PRO A 187 10.54 -9.02 1.86
CA PRO A 187 11.36 -7.90 2.30
C PRO A 187 12.79 -8.02 1.76
N ALA A 188 13.29 -6.95 1.15
CA ALA A 188 14.68 -6.86 0.77
C ALA A 188 15.51 -6.38 1.96
N GLY A 189 16.65 -7.03 2.18
CA GLY A 189 17.70 -6.49 3.03
C GLY A 189 18.45 -5.36 2.32
N THR A 190 19.75 -5.26 2.58
CA THR A 190 20.63 -4.42 1.74
C THR A 190 20.72 -5.04 0.35
N LEU A 191 20.49 -4.23 -0.69
CA LEU A 191 20.63 -4.62 -2.08
C LEU A 191 21.46 -3.59 -2.87
N SER A 192 22.18 -4.08 -3.86
CA SER A 192 22.87 -3.29 -4.87
C SER A 192 21.94 -2.84 -6.00
N ALA A 193 22.38 -1.84 -6.78
CA ALA A 193 21.65 -1.36 -7.96
C ALA A 193 21.42 -2.46 -9.00
N ASP A 194 22.37 -3.38 -9.15
CA ASP A 194 22.25 -4.49 -10.11
C ASP A 194 21.28 -5.56 -9.63
N GLU A 195 21.24 -5.85 -8.32
CA GLU A 195 20.25 -6.75 -7.74
C GLU A 195 18.83 -6.17 -7.87
N LEU A 196 18.65 -4.86 -7.67
CA LEU A 196 17.37 -4.20 -7.87
C LEU A 196 16.88 -4.36 -9.31
N ARG A 197 17.74 -4.08 -10.30
CA ARG A 197 17.43 -4.27 -11.72
C ARG A 197 17.08 -5.71 -12.04
N LEU A 198 17.86 -6.66 -11.51
CA LEU A 198 17.65 -8.09 -11.74
C LEU A 198 16.28 -8.55 -11.23
N GLN A 199 15.90 -8.16 -10.01
CA GLN A 199 14.60 -8.54 -9.44
C GLN A 199 13.43 -7.96 -10.26
N LEU A 200 13.52 -6.69 -10.67
CA LEU A 200 12.46 -6.01 -11.42
C LEU A 200 12.34 -6.50 -12.87
N SER A 201 13.46 -6.81 -13.52
CA SER A 201 13.46 -7.41 -14.86
C SER A 201 12.93 -8.86 -14.86
N GLY A 202 13.00 -9.55 -13.72
CA GLY A 202 12.39 -10.87 -13.49
C GLY A 202 10.86 -10.89 -13.39
N GLY A 203 10.18 -9.75 -13.60
CA GLY A 203 8.72 -9.64 -13.58
C GLY A 203 8.11 -9.37 -12.21
N ARG A 204 8.95 -9.16 -11.18
CA ARG A 204 8.51 -8.69 -9.86
C ARG A 204 8.30 -7.18 -9.91
N ILE A 205 7.42 -6.69 -9.03
CA ILE A 205 7.35 -5.25 -8.70
C ILE A 205 7.83 -5.06 -7.27
N ALA A 206 8.16 -3.84 -6.87
CA ALA A 206 8.56 -3.57 -5.50
C ALA A 206 7.86 -2.36 -4.93
N VAL A 207 7.44 -2.43 -3.67
CA VAL A 207 7.02 -1.27 -2.90
C VAL A 207 8.25 -0.73 -2.19
N ALA A 208 8.54 0.56 -2.35
CA ALA A 208 9.68 1.22 -1.71
C ALA A 208 9.19 2.32 -0.77
N LEU A 209 9.75 2.37 0.43
CA LEU A 209 9.59 3.47 1.38
C LEU A 209 10.79 4.41 1.24
N MET A 210 10.52 5.59 0.72
CA MET A 210 11.51 6.63 0.47
C MET A 210 11.63 7.56 1.68
N LYS A 211 12.84 8.09 1.89
CA LYS A 211 13.08 9.28 2.72
C LYS A 211 13.09 10.54 1.86
N ALA A 212 13.35 11.69 2.48
CA ALA A 212 13.45 12.97 1.79
C ALA A 212 14.48 12.94 0.65
N GLY A 213 14.08 13.42 -0.54
CA GLY A 213 14.86 13.33 -1.78
C GLY A 213 14.06 13.77 -3.01
N HIS A 214 14.23 13.07 -4.12
CA HIS A 214 13.56 13.38 -5.40
C HIS A 214 12.08 13.04 -5.45
N PHE A 215 11.59 12.21 -4.51
CA PHE A 215 10.20 11.77 -4.48
C PHE A 215 9.34 12.52 -3.45
N THR A 216 9.95 13.06 -2.41
CA THR A 216 9.26 13.56 -1.22
C THR A 216 10.18 14.43 -0.35
N SER A 217 9.63 15.20 0.59
CA SER A 217 10.39 15.87 1.65
C SER A 217 10.30 15.13 3.00
N GLY A 218 9.62 13.98 3.04
CA GLY A 218 9.40 13.15 4.24
C GLY A 218 9.40 11.66 3.90
N GLY A 219 8.64 10.85 4.64
CA GLY A 219 8.40 9.46 4.25
C GLY A 219 7.52 9.38 2.99
N HIS A 220 7.71 8.39 2.11
CA HIS A 220 6.80 8.22 0.97
C HIS A 220 6.83 6.81 0.39
N PHE A 221 5.67 6.19 0.21
CA PHE A 221 5.58 4.93 -0.51
C PHE A 221 5.48 5.17 -2.02
N ILE A 222 6.32 4.48 -2.80
CA ILE A 222 6.26 4.42 -4.26
C ILE A 222 6.27 2.97 -4.73
N LEU A 223 5.89 2.76 -5.99
CA LEU A 223 5.93 1.43 -6.61
C LEU A 223 6.99 1.40 -7.73
N LEU A 224 7.93 0.47 -7.65
CA LEU A 224 8.90 0.16 -8.70
C LEU A 224 8.32 -0.93 -9.59
N ARG A 225 8.15 -0.64 -10.88
CA ARG A 225 7.31 -1.45 -11.78
C ARG A 225 8.04 -2.11 -12.95
N GLY A 226 9.37 -2.06 -12.95
CA GLY A 226 10.19 -2.68 -13.98
C GLY A 226 11.42 -1.86 -14.34
N THR A 227 12.12 -2.31 -15.37
CA THR A 227 13.32 -1.67 -15.90
C THR A 227 13.17 -1.34 -17.38
N THR A 228 13.76 -0.23 -17.83
CA THR A 228 13.95 0.03 -19.27
C THR A 228 15.07 -0.87 -19.83
N VAL A 229 15.22 -0.88 -21.15
CA VAL A 229 16.29 -1.64 -21.83
C VAL A 229 17.68 -1.10 -21.50
N GLU A 230 17.78 0.18 -21.14
CA GLU A 230 19.00 0.85 -20.66
C GLU A 230 19.27 0.59 -19.17
N GLY A 231 18.42 -0.18 -18.49
CA GLY A 231 18.58 -0.53 -17.07
C GLY A 231 18.15 0.58 -16.10
N LYS A 232 17.39 1.57 -16.55
CA LYS A 232 16.73 2.55 -15.67
C LYS A 232 15.49 1.96 -15.04
N ILE A 233 15.10 2.44 -13.86
CA ILE A 233 13.93 1.98 -13.14
C ILE A 233 12.71 2.80 -13.55
N LEU A 234 11.61 2.10 -13.81
CA LEU A 234 10.30 2.70 -14.01
C LEU A 234 9.54 2.73 -12.68
N VAL A 235 8.98 3.89 -12.34
CA VAL A 235 8.27 4.13 -11.08
C VAL A 235 6.79 4.43 -11.36
N ALA A 236 5.92 4.05 -10.42
CA ALA A 236 4.57 4.58 -10.27
C ALA A 236 4.49 5.30 -8.92
N ASP A 237 4.55 6.62 -8.96
CA ASP A 237 4.50 7.48 -7.79
C ASP A 237 3.06 7.99 -7.59
N PRO A 238 2.40 7.68 -6.46
CA PRO A 238 1.03 8.13 -6.20
C PRO A 238 0.91 9.65 -6.05
N ASN A 239 2.00 10.38 -5.83
CA ASN A 239 2.02 11.84 -5.71
C ASN A 239 2.32 12.56 -7.03
N SER A 240 2.77 11.87 -8.08
CA SER A 240 3.15 12.55 -9.33
C SER A 240 3.08 11.67 -10.57
N ARG A 241 2.19 12.06 -11.49
CA ARG A 241 2.15 11.52 -12.87
C ARG A 241 3.46 11.78 -13.61
N ALA A 242 4.05 12.97 -13.43
CA ALA A 242 5.29 13.34 -14.11
C ALA A 242 6.47 12.44 -13.68
N ARG A 243 6.64 12.18 -12.38
CA ARG A 243 7.67 11.25 -11.89
C ARG A 243 7.41 9.80 -12.31
N SER A 244 6.15 9.43 -12.51
CA SER A 244 5.74 8.11 -13.02
C SER A 244 6.04 7.91 -14.52
N LEU A 245 6.26 9.01 -15.25
CA LEU A 245 6.66 9.05 -16.66
C LEU A 245 8.15 9.40 -16.85
N ALA A 246 8.94 9.30 -15.78
CA ALA A 246 10.39 9.46 -15.82
C ALA A 246 11.11 8.12 -15.59
N ALA A 247 12.28 7.98 -16.19
CA ALA A 247 13.24 6.92 -15.95
C ALA A 247 14.19 7.33 -14.81
N TRP A 248 14.45 6.42 -13.89
CA TRP A 248 15.25 6.70 -12.69
C TRP A 248 16.50 5.85 -12.64
N ASP A 249 17.60 6.41 -12.16
CA ASP A 249 18.76 5.59 -11.86
C ASP A 249 18.47 4.71 -10.63
N ALA A 250 18.86 3.44 -10.69
CA ALA A 250 18.66 2.50 -9.59
C ALA A 250 19.41 2.94 -8.33
N GLN A 251 20.59 3.57 -8.48
CA GLN A 251 21.36 4.06 -7.34
C GLN A 251 20.66 5.23 -6.65
N THR A 252 20.02 6.14 -7.41
CA THR A 252 19.22 7.23 -6.83
C THR A 252 18.10 6.69 -5.94
N ILE A 253 17.42 5.63 -6.38
CA ILE A 253 16.36 5.02 -5.55
C ILE A 253 16.96 4.41 -4.29
N ILE A 254 18.07 3.66 -4.40
CA ILE A 254 18.72 3.01 -3.25
C ILE A 254 19.21 4.02 -2.21
N ASP A 255 19.83 5.11 -2.65
CA ASP A 255 20.35 6.15 -1.76
C ASP A 255 19.24 6.87 -0.98
N GLU A 256 18.04 6.91 -1.56
CA GLU A 256 16.85 7.55 -1.01
C GLU A 256 15.87 6.59 -0.33
N LEU A 257 16.23 5.32 -0.14
CA LEU A 257 15.46 4.42 0.71
C LEU A 257 15.51 4.90 2.17
N SER A 258 14.41 4.69 2.89
CA SER A 258 14.32 4.95 4.32
C SER A 258 15.33 4.11 5.11
N ASP A 259 15.81 4.67 6.21
CA ASP A 259 16.68 3.98 7.16
C ASP A 259 15.90 3.03 8.09
N SER A 260 14.56 3.05 8.03
CA SER A 260 13.72 2.13 8.80
C SER A 260 13.91 0.68 8.39
N ARG A 261 13.85 -0.22 9.38
CA ARG A 261 13.94 -1.68 9.21
C ARG A 261 12.77 -2.43 9.85
N SER A 262 11.72 -1.71 10.25
CA SER A 262 10.52 -2.29 10.81
C SER A 262 9.65 -2.92 9.73
N ALA A 263 8.99 -4.03 10.06
CA ALA A 263 8.03 -4.72 9.20
C ALA A 263 8.53 -5.01 7.75
N GLY A 264 9.84 -5.23 7.57
CA GLY A 264 10.45 -5.51 6.28
C GLY A 264 10.86 -4.27 5.45
N ALA A 265 10.77 -3.07 6.04
CA ALA A 265 11.25 -1.84 5.41
C ALA A 265 12.76 -1.91 5.06
N PRO A 266 13.20 -1.17 4.02
CA PRO A 266 12.46 -0.14 3.29
C PRO A 266 11.93 -0.58 1.92
N LEU A 267 12.13 -1.84 1.53
CA LEU A 267 11.81 -2.31 0.19
C LEU A 267 11.22 -3.72 0.26
N TRP A 268 10.10 -3.94 -0.41
CA TRP A 268 9.41 -5.23 -0.44
C TRP A 268 9.14 -5.62 -1.89
N PHE A 269 9.66 -6.77 -2.31
CA PHE A 269 9.37 -7.31 -3.63
C PHE A 269 8.08 -8.13 -3.60
N LEU A 270 7.19 -7.85 -4.55
CA LEU A 270 5.92 -8.52 -4.73
C LEU A 270 5.95 -9.44 -5.96
N SER A 271 5.43 -10.65 -5.80
CA SER A 271 5.18 -11.63 -6.86
C SER A 271 3.76 -12.19 -6.76
N LYS A 272 3.24 -12.72 -7.88
CA LYS A 272 2.01 -13.51 -7.82
C LYS A 272 2.32 -14.82 -7.09
N SER A 273 1.47 -15.23 -6.16
CA SER A 273 1.59 -16.56 -5.57
C SER A 273 1.46 -17.62 -6.66
N VAL A 274 2.40 -18.58 -6.68
CA VAL A 274 2.29 -19.76 -7.54
C VAL A 274 1.17 -20.63 -6.97
N GLN A 275 0.04 -20.72 -7.68
CA GLN A 275 -0.98 -21.72 -7.38
C GLN A 275 -0.54 -23.03 -8.04
N ASP A 276 -0.02 -23.95 -7.23
CA ASP A 276 0.21 -25.36 -7.61
C ASP A 276 -1.12 -26.11 -7.84
#